data_AF-A0A7S1R3A2-F1
#
_entry.id   AF-A0A7S1R3A2-F1
#
_cell.length_a   1.000
_cell.length_b   1.000
_cell.length_c   1.000
_cell.angle_alpha   90.00
_cell.angle_beta   90.00
_cell.angle_gamma   90.00
#
_symmetry.space_group_name_H-M   'P 1'
#
loop_
_entity.id
_entity.type
_entity.pdbx_description
1 polymer ?
#
loop_
_entity_poly.entity_id
_entity_poly.type
_entity_poly.pdbx_seq_one_letter_code
_entity_poly.pdbx_strand_id
1 'polypeptide(L)'
;DPPCITVEAAVTAALRRAEQEMLPAKFAEAHRTLLRVFGNIMAEPTNEKFRTLKKSNAIVQEKLQHPSCIEVLRLCGFYDMGEAYVCRQAADLSLMRTMSKMLKE
;
A
#
# COMPACT_ATOMS: atom_id res chain seq x y z
N ASP A 1 -28.00 1.17 10.62
CA ASP A 1 -26.70 1.45 9.98
C ASP A 1 -25.97 0.17 9.62
N PRO A 2 -25.57 -0.05 8.36
CA PRO A 2 -24.57 -1.05 8.07
C PRO A 2 -23.27 -0.65 8.80
N PRO A 3 -22.45 -1.60 9.27
CA PRO A 3 -21.18 -1.25 9.88
C PRO A 3 -20.37 -0.50 8.82
N CYS A 4 -20.12 0.77 9.07
CA CYS A 4 -19.19 1.58 8.29
C CYS A 4 -17.82 0.92 8.44
N ILE A 5 -17.49 -0.03 7.58
CA ILE A 5 -16.16 -0.62 7.57
C ILE A 5 -15.23 0.55 7.28
N THR A 6 -14.51 1.01 8.30
CA THR A 6 -13.54 2.07 8.12
C THR A 6 -12.45 1.58 7.18
N VAL A 7 -11.87 2.49 6.41
CA VAL A 7 -10.78 2.11 5.49
C VAL A 7 -9.65 1.41 6.23
N GLU A 8 -9.40 1.80 7.49
CA GLU A 8 -8.45 1.17 8.40
C GLU A 8 -8.77 -0.32 8.65
N ALA A 9 -10.04 -0.66 8.89
CA ALA A 9 -10.47 -2.04 9.07
C ALA A 9 -10.31 -2.86 7.78
N ALA A 10 -10.58 -2.25 6.62
CA ALA A 10 -10.36 -2.87 5.32
C ALA A 10 -8.87 -3.15 5.05
N VAL A 11 -7.99 -2.18 5.34
CA VAL A 11 -6.52 -2.36 5.21
C VAL A 11 -6.03 -3.45 6.15
N THR A 12 -6.49 -3.45 7.39
CA THR A 12 -6.12 -4.47 8.39
C THR A 12 -6.56 -5.87 7.94
N ALA A 13 -7.77 -6.00 7.40
CA ALA A 13 -8.26 -7.26 6.86
C ALA A 13 -7.43 -7.73 5.65
N ALA A 14 -7.08 -6.82 4.75
CA ALA A 14 -6.23 -7.13 3.60
C ALA A 14 -4.82 -7.59 4.04
N LEU A 15 -4.21 -6.92 5.02
CA LEU A 15 -2.91 -7.33 5.57
C LEU A 15 -2.97 -8.71 6.22
N ARG A 16 -4.02 -9.00 7.00
CA ARG A 16 -4.21 -10.34 7.59
C ARG A 16 -4.39 -11.42 6.53
N ARG A 17 -5.12 -11.14 5.44
CA ARG A 17 -5.22 -12.06 4.30
C ARG A 17 -3.86 -12.29 3.66
N ALA A 18 -3.09 -11.23 3.43
CA ALA A 18 -1.74 -11.35 2.89
C ALA A 18 -0.84 -12.20 3.80
N GLU A 19 -0.93 -12.03 5.11
CA GLU A 19 -0.17 -12.81 6.09
C GLU A 19 -0.55 -14.31 6.08
N GLN A 20 -1.84 -14.62 5.93
CA GLN A 20 -2.33 -16.01 5.88
C GLN A 20 -2.08 -16.71 4.54
N GLU A 21 -2.12 -15.97 3.44
CA GLU A 21 -2.00 -16.52 2.08
C GLU A 21 -0.55 -16.56 1.59
N MET A 22 0.32 -15.69 2.11
CA MET A 22 1.74 -15.63 1.74
C MET A 22 2.63 -16.38 2.73
N LEU A 23 3.79 -16.83 2.24
CA LEU A 23 4.86 -17.30 3.11
C LEU A 23 5.30 -16.15 4.05
N PRO A 24 5.62 -16.43 5.33
CA PRO A 24 5.99 -15.40 6.30
C PRO A 24 7.15 -14.49 5.83
N ALA A 25 8.15 -15.07 5.16
CA ALA A 25 9.26 -14.32 4.59
C ALA A 25 8.79 -13.35 3.47
N LYS A 26 7.93 -13.82 2.57
CA LYS A 26 7.39 -13.00 1.47
C LYS A 26 6.46 -11.90 2.00
N PHE A 27 5.64 -12.21 3.00
CA PHE A 27 4.81 -11.21 3.67
C PHE A 27 5.67 -10.13 4.32
N ALA A 28 6.71 -10.50 5.08
CA ALA A 28 7.61 -9.53 5.70
C ALA A 28 8.30 -8.61 4.67
N GLU A 29 8.67 -9.16 3.51
CA GLU A 29 9.24 -8.38 2.40
C GLU A 29 8.23 -7.44 1.74
N ALA A 30 7.02 -7.93 1.46
CA ALA A 30 5.92 -7.13 0.93
C ALA A 30 5.56 -5.98 1.89
N HIS A 31 5.45 -6.30 3.17
CA HIS A 31 5.15 -5.39 4.26
C HIS A 31 6.21 -4.28 4.38
N ARG A 32 7.50 -4.64 4.39
CA ARG A 32 8.61 -3.67 4.35
C ARG A 32 8.58 -2.79 3.10
N THR A 33 8.20 -3.36 1.97
CA THR A 33 8.08 -2.61 0.71
C THR A 33 6.95 -1.58 0.79
N LEU A 34 5.78 -1.95 1.29
CA LEU A 34 4.66 -1.03 1.52
C LEU A 34 5.06 0.13 2.45
N LEU A 35 5.70 -0.19 3.58
CA LEU A 35 6.25 0.82 4.51
C LEU A 35 7.21 1.78 3.83
N ARG A 36 8.10 1.27 2.98
CA ARG A 36 9.07 2.10 2.26
C ARG A 36 8.39 3.01 1.25
N VAL A 37 7.39 2.51 0.51
CA VAL A 37 6.61 3.31 -0.43
C VAL A 37 5.92 4.46 0.28
N PHE A 38 5.18 4.17 1.35
CA PHE A 38 4.46 5.21 2.10
C PHE A 38 5.43 6.16 2.80
N GLY A 39 6.54 5.65 3.34
CA GLY A 39 7.62 6.46 3.91
C GLY A 39 8.20 7.46 2.92
N ASN A 40 8.49 7.03 1.69
CA ASN A 40 9.04 7.89 0.65
C ASN A 40 8.05 9.00 0.24
N ILE A 41 6.76 8.68 0.11
CA ILE A 41 5.72 9.68 -0.20
C ILE A 41 5.55 10.66 0.96
N MET A 42 5.58 10.19 2.21
CA MET A 42 5.48 11.09 3.37
C MET A 42 6.70 11.99 3.53
N ALA A 43 7.89 11.51 3.19
CA ALA A 43 9.14 12.29 3.22
C ALA A 43 9.15 13.38 2.14
N GLU A 44 8.70 13.04 0.93
CA GLU A 44 8.64 13.96 -0.20
C GLU A 44 7.26 13.89 -0.91
N PRO A 45 6.22 14.53 -0.33
CA PRO A 45 4.85 14.39 -0.81
C PRO A 45 4.58 15.09 -2.14
N THR A 46 5.51 15.88 -2.69
CA THR A 46 5.35 16.49 -4.02
C THR A 46 6.11 15.73 -5.11
N ASN A 47 6.93 14.73 -4.73
CA ASN A 47 7.77 14.01 -5.67
C ASN A 47 6.98 12.92 -6.41
N GLU A 48 6.76 13.14 -7.71
CA GLU A 48 5.96 12.26 -8.57
C GLU A 48 6.55 10.85 -8.69
N LYS A 49 7.87 10.70 -8.53
CA LYS A 49 8.52 9.38 -8.60
C LYS A 49 8.11 8.47 -7.45
N PHE A 50 7.93 9.02 -6.25
CA PHE A 50 7.49 8.23 -5.10
C PHE A 50 5.99 7.93 -5.13
N ARG A 51 5.23 8.81 -5.78
CA ARG A 51 3.79 8.63 -6.03
C ARG A 51 3.48 7.66 -7.15
N THR A 52 4.47 7.19 -7.89
CA THR A 52 4.29 6.32 -9.06
C THR A 52 5.04 5.00 -8.88
N LEU A 53 4.31 3.91 -8.73
CA LEU A 53 4.84 2.55 -8.67
C LEU A 53 4.64 1.85 -10.01
N LYS A 54 5.69 1.81 -10.83
CA LYS A 54 5.64 1.07 -12.10
C LYS A 54 5.52 -0.43 -11.85
N LYS A 55 4.56 -1.08 -12.49
CA LYS A 55 4.39 -2.54 -12.42
C LYS A 55 5.55 -3.29 -13.07
N SER A 56 6.34 -2.64 -13.93
CA SER A 56 7.57 -3.20 -14.49
C SER A 56 8.76 -3.18 -13.53
N ASN A 57 8.65 -2.52 -12.36
CA ASN A 57 9.69 -2.54 -11.35
C ASN A 57 9.76 -3.95 -10.73
N ALA A 58 10.93 -4.59 -10.79
CA ALA A 58 11.15 -5.93 -10.25
C ALA A 58 10.69 -6.08 -8.79
N ILE A 59 10.88 -5.04 -7.97
CA ILE A 59 10.44 -5.03 -6.56
C ILE A 59 8.91 -5.05 -6.47
N VAL A 60 8.22 -4.29 -7.33
CA VAL A 60 6.76 -4.25 -7.35
C VAL A 60 6.20 -5.57 -7.86
N GLN A 61 6.81 -6.17 -8.90
CA GLN A 61 6.40 -7.47 -9.40
C GLN A 61 6.63 -8.59 -8.38
N GLU A 62 7.78 -8.63 -7.74
CA GLU A 62 8.12 -9.73 -6.84
C GLU A 62 7.39 -9.64 -5.50
N LYS A 63 7.24 -8.42 -4.96
CA LYS A 63 6.82 -8.21 -3.57
C LYS A 63 5.39 -7.68 -3.42
N LEU A 64 4.84 -7.04 -4.45
CA LEU A 64 3.51 -6.39 -4.38
C LEU A 64 2.51 -6.96 -5.39
N GLN A 65 2.82 -8.07 -6.07
CA GLN A 65 1.88 -8.75 -6.97
C GLN A 65 0.69 -9.38 -6.25
N HIS A 66 0.78 -9.60 -4.94
CA HIS A 66 -0.28 -10.25 -4.19
C HIS A 66 -1.56 -9.38 -4.19
N PRO A 67 -2.75 -9.96 -4.46
CA PRO A 67 -4.00 -9.21 -4.55
C PRO A 67 -4.26 -8.34 -3.31
N SER A 68 -4.02 -8.88 -2.13
CA SER A 68 -4.18 -8.15 -0.86
C SER A 68 -3.22 -6.97 -0.72
N CYS A 69 -2.00 -7.03 -1.26
CA CYS A 69 -1.08 -5.89 -1.26
C CYS A 69 -1.55 -4.79 -2.22
N ILE A 70 -2.09 -5.18 -3.37
CA ILE A 70 -2.69 -4.25 -4.35
C ILE A 70 -3.92 -3.58 -3.75
N GLU A 71 -4.73 -4.34 -3.01
CA GLU A 71 -5.89 -3.82 -2.28
C GLU A 71 -5.45 -2.77 -1.24
N VAL A 72 -4.40 -3.06 -0.45
CA VAL A 72 -3.83 -2.08 0.49
C VAL A 72 -3.39 -0.80 -0.22
N LEU A 73 -2.70 -0.90 -1.37
CA LEU A 73 -2.32 0.28 -2.15
C LEU A 73 -3.55 1.09 -2.59
N ARG A 74 -4.60 0.41 -3.08
CA ARG A 74 -5.84 1.07 -3.51
C ARG A 74 -6.56 1.78 -2.37
N LEU A 75 -6.68 1.12 -1.22
CA LEU A 75 -7.26 1.69 -0.01
C LEU A 75 -6.46 2.91 0.48
N CYS A 76 -5.13 2.89 0.34
CA CYS A 76 -4.25 4.01 0.65
C CYS A 76 -4.21 5.13 -0.41
N GLY A 77 -5.11 5.09 -1.41
CA GLY A 77 -5.25 6.17 -2.40
C GLY A 77 -4.42 6.01 -3.68
N PHE A 78 -3.84 4.84 -3.93
CA PHE A 78 -3.25 4.54 -5.24
C PHE A 78 -4.30 4.07 -6.24
N TYR A 79 -4.18 4.54 -7.47
CA TYR A 79 -5.02 4.14 -8.58
C TYR A 79 -4.23 3.30 -9.56
N ASP A 80 -4.82 2.21 -10.02
CA ASP A 80 -4.23 1.40 -11.09
C ASP A 80 -4.46 2.09 -12.44
N MET A 81 -3.39 2.57 -13.06
CA MET A 81 -3.39 3.21 -14.39
C MET A 81 -2.95 2.23 -15.50
N GLY A 82 -3.07 0.93 -15.28
CA GLY A 82 -2.64 -0.11 -16.21
C GLY A 82 -1.17 -0.48 -16.01
N GLU A 83 -0.24 0.42 -16.34
CA GLU A 83 1.21 0.15 -16.27
C GLU A 83 1.84 0.53 -14.92
N ALA A 84 1.15 1.35 -14.12
CA ALA A 84 1.64 1.84 -12.83
C ALA A 84 0.49 2.07 -11.84
N TYR A 85 0.81 1.96 -10.55
CA TYR A 85 -0.05 2.46 -9.48
C TYR A 85 0.34 3.90 -9.16
N VAL A 86 -0.61 4.83 -9.18
CA VAL A 86 -0.37 6.27 -9.03
C VAL A 86 -1.18 6.84 -7.86
N CYS A 87 -0.49 7.50 -6.93
CA CYS A 87 -1.10 8.25 -5.84
C CYS A 87 -1.20 9.75 -6.20
N ARG A 88 -2.41 10.24 -6.48
CA ARG A 88 -2.65 11.63 -6.92
C ARG A 88 -2.17 12.64 -5.88
N GLN A 89 -1.66 13.78 -6.31
CA GLN A 89 -1.19 14.84 -5.39
C GLN A 89 -2.30 15.34 -4.46
N ALA A 90 -3.54 15.38 -4.93
CA ALA A 90 -4.72 15.74 -4.15
C ALA A 90 -5.23 14.61 -3.23
N ALA A 91 -4.58 13.45 -3.19
CA ALA A 91 -4.98 12.37 -2.30
C ALA A 91 -4.74 12.76 -0.84
N ASP A 92 -5.71 12.45 0.01
CA ASP A 92 -5.56 12.60 1.46
C ASP A 92 -4.47 11.64 1.95
N LEU A 93 -3.36 12.20 2.45
CA LEU A 93 -2.26 11.42 3.01
C LEU A 93 -2.48 11.07 4.48
N SER A 94 -3.56 11.54 5.11
CA SER A 94 -3.86 11.29 6.52
C SER A 94 -4.05 9.80 6.76
N LEU A 95 -4.80 9.14 5.88
CA LEU A 95 -4.95 7.69 5.91
C LEU A 95 -3.60 6.97 5.71
N MET A 96 -2.81 7.36 4.70
CA MET A 96 -1.50 6.76 4.44
C MET A 96 -0.56 6.90 5.64
N ARG A 97 -0.63 8.02 6.36
CA ARG A 97 0.10 8.27 7.60
C ARG A 97 -0.35 7.35 8.73
N THR A 98 -1.66 7.20 8.95
CA THR A 98 -2.19 6.26 9.93
C THR A 98 -1.75 4.84 9.60
N MET A 99 -1.88 4.40 8.34
CA MET A 99 -1.50 3.06 7.92
C MET A 99 0.00 2.84 8.08
N SER A 100 0.82 3.83 7.74
CA SER A 100 2.28 3.75 7.96
C SER A 100 2.67 3.64 9.42
N LYS A 101 1.86 4.17 10.34
CA LYS A 101 2.05 4.01 11.78
C LYS A 101 1.64 2.61 12.21
N MET A 102 0.47 2.13 11.79
CA MET A 102 -0.01 0.78 12.09
C MET A 102 0.91 -0.31 11.56
N LEU A 103 1.47 -0.13 10.36
CA LEU A 103 2.43 -1.07 9.77
C LEU A 103 3.80 -1.06 10.48
N LYS A 104 4.09 -0.08 11.34
CA LYS A 104 5.37 -0.03 12.09
C LYS A 104 5.26 -0.67 13.46
N GLU A 105 4.06 -0.83 14.00
CA GLU A 105 3.75 -1.48 15.28
C GLU A 105 3.61 -2.99 15.11
#